data_AF-A0A497SNS0-F1
#
_entry.id   AF-A0A497SNS0-F1
#
_cell.length_a   1.000
_cell.length_b   1.000
_cell.length_c   1.000
_cell.angle_alpha   90.00
_cell.angle_beta   90.00
_cell.angle_gamma   90.00
#
_symmetry.space_group_name_H-M   'P 1'
#
loop_
_entity.id
_entity.type
_entity.pdbx_description
1 polymer ?
#
loop_
_entity_poly.entity_id
_entity_poly.type
_entity_poly.pdbx_seq_one_letter_code
_entity_poly.pdbx_strand_id
1 'polypeptide(L)'
;MRLLKHDRDKVGDFQRRALLHLPVGFLCAASALGHWVLPLILTAGFMFYEKNEDLHTKDQAWKDTFGWLVGAVAGSFLVIGLRLSGIL
;
A
#
# COMPACT_ATOMS: atom_id res chain seq x y z
N MET A 1 -4.38 -3.92 25.13
CA MET A 1 -3.57 -4.99 24.52
C MET A 1 -2.33 -4.37 23.90
N ARG A 2 -1.14 -4.73 24.38
CA ARG A 2 0.15 -4.41 23.74
C ARG A 2 0.60 -5.67 23.02
N LEU A 3 0.08 -5.89 21.82
CA LEU A 3 0.55 -6.98 20.97
C LEU A 3 1.55 -6.35 20.00
N LEU A 4 2.83 -6.62 20.24
CA LEU A 4 3.97 -6.30 19.37
C LEU A 4 4.41 -4.83 19.38
N LYS A 5 5.27 -4.46 20.33
CA LYS A 5 6.24 -3.39 20.05
C LYS A 5 7.16 -3.90 18.96
N HIS A 6 7.16 -3.26 17.80
CA HIS A 6 8.04 -3.66 16.71
C HIS A 6 9.41 -3.03 16.90
N ASP A 7 10.49 -3.81 16.80
CA ASP A 7 11.89 -3.30 16.81
C ASP A 7 12.21 -2.35 15.61
N ARG A 8 11.20 -2.06 14.78
CA ARG A 8 11.25 -1.35 13.49
C ARG A 8 11.23 0.19 13.63
N ASP A 9 10.96 0.73 14.81
CA ASP A 9 10.85 2.19 15.04
C ASP A 9 12.20 2.94 15.09
N LYS A 10 13.29 2.33 14.60
CA LYS A 10 14.62 2.95 14.58
C LYS A 10 14.84 3.76 13.30
N VAL A 11 15.53 4.89 13.46
CA VAL A 11 15.97 5.78 12.37
C VAL A 11 16.74 4.95 11.33
N GLY A 12 16.13 4.74 10.15
CA GLY A 12 16.67 3.89 9.08
C GLY A 12 15.63 3.02 8.36
N ASP A 13 14.44 2.80 8.93
CA ASP A 13 13.49 1.80 8.39
C ASP A 13 12.61 2.28 7.22
N PHE A 14 12.87 3.47 6.65
CA PHE A 14 12.04 4.00 5.55
C PHE A 14 12.00 3.09 4.34
N GLN A 15 13.18 2.70 3.83
CA GLN A 15 13.28 1.92 2.60
C GLN A 15 12.58 0.58 2.74
N ARG A 16 12.81 -0.12 3.86
CA ARG A 16 12.21 -1.43 4.11
C ARG A 16 10.68 -1.35 4.21
N ARG A 17 10.17 -0.35 4.93
CA ARG A 17 8.73 -0.12 5.08
C ARG A 17 8.05 0.27 3.77
N ALA A 18 8.67 1.17 3.02
CA ALA A 18 8.18 1.55 1.70
C ALA A 18 8.19 0.34 0.74
N LEU A 19 9.27 -0.46 0.73
CA LEU A 19 9.37 -1.66 -0.12
C LEU A 19 8.37 -2.75 0.26
N LEU A 20 8.01 -2.88 1.54
CA LEU A 20 7.01 -3.85 1.99
C LEU A 20 5.59 -3.47 1.55
N HIS A 21 5.30 -2.17 1.48
CA HIS A 21 3.99 -1.66 1.09
C HIS A 21 3.82 -1.43 -0.42
N LEU A 22 4.92 -1.39 -1.17
CA LEU A 22 4.87 -1.27 -2.63
C LEU A 22 4.08 -2.42 -3.29
N PRO A 23 4.31 -3.71 -2.98
CA PRO A 23 3.47 -4.79 -3.50
C PRO A 23 1.99 -4.65 -3.13
N VAL A 24 1.69 -4.15 -1.93
CA VAL A 24 0.30 -3.95 -1.46
C VAL A 24 -0.41 -2.91 -2.32
N GLY A 25 0.22 -1.76 -2.55
CA GLY A 25 -0.29 -0.72 -3.45
C GLY A 25 -0.48 -1.22 -4.87
N PHE A 26 0.49 -1.97 -5.39
CA PHE A 26 0.44 -2.54 -6.73
C PHE A 26 -0.73 -3.53 -6.88
N LEU A 27 -0.92 -4.44 -5.93
CA LEU A 27 -2.05 -5.39 -5.92
C LEU A 27 -3.39 -4.65 -5.81
N CYS A 28 -3.44 -3.58 -5.03
CA CYS A 28 -4.61 -2.74 -4.91
C CYS A 28 -5.02 -2.17 -6.28
N ALA A 29 -4.07 -1.63 -7.05
CA ALA A 29 -4.32 -1.16 -8.40
C ALA A 29 -4.65 -2.30 -9.39
N ALA A 30 -3.90 -3.41 -9.35
CA ALA A 30 -4.12 -4.57 -10.22
C ALA A 30 -5.50 -5.23 -10.03
N SER A 31 -6.09 -5.11 -8.84
CA SER A 31 -7.44 -5.62 -8.57
C SER A 31 -8.53 -4.97 -9.44
N ALA A 32 -8.25 -3.81 -10.05
CA ALA A 32 -9.11 -3.17 -11.04
C ALA A 32 -9.33 -4.02 -12.30
N LEU A 33 -8.47 -5.01 -12.54
CA LEU A 33 -8.65 -5.99 -13.61
C LEU A 33 -9.81 -6.95 -13.34
N GLY A 34 -10.10 -7.25 -12.07
CA GLY A 34 -11.24 -8.07 -11.69
C GLY A 34 -12.54 -7.27 -11.66
N HIS A 35 -12.55 -6.18 -10.90
CA HIS A 35 -13.72 -5.29 -10.80
C HIS A 35 -13.30 -3.89 -10.31
N TRP A 36 -13.90 -2.84 -10.85
CA TRP A 36 -13.53 -1.45 -10.57
C TRP A 36 -13.69 -1.04 -9.09
N VAL A 37 -14.53 -1.76 -8.34
CA VAL A 37 -14.75 -1.54 -6.90
C VAL A 37 -13.64 -2.13 -6.03
N LEU A 38 -12.93 -3.17 -6.49
CA LEU A 38 -11.92 -3.85 -5.67
C LEU A 38 -10.78 -2.92 -5.20
N PRO A 39 -10.23 -2.02 -6.04
CA PRO A 39 -9.24 -1.05 -5.57
C PRO A 39 -9.75 -0.17 -4.43
N LEU A 40 -11.03 0.20 -4.44
CA LEU A 40 -11.62 1.03 -3.39
C LEU A 40 -11.71 0.26 -2.07
N ILE A 41 -12.17 -0.99 -2.12
CA ILE A 41 -12.27 -1.86 -0.94
C ILE A 41 -10.88 -2.13 -0.35
N LEU A 42 -9.89 -2.46 -1.19
CA LEU A 42 -8.53 -2.74 -0.74
C LEU A 42 -7.84 -1.49 -0.17
N THR A 43 -8.07 -0.32 -0.78
CA THR A 43 -7.59 0.96 -0.24
C THR A 43 -8.20 1.24 1.13
N ALA A 44 -9.52 1.07 1.26
CA ALA A 44 -10.21 1.26 2.53
C ALA A 44 -9.71 0.27 3.61
N GLY A 45 -9.47 -0.99 3.23
CA GLY A 45 -8.90 -2.01 4.11
C GLY A 45 -7.49 -1.66 4.58
N PHE A 46 -6.62 -1.20 3.66
CA PHE A 46 -5.28 -0.74 3.98
C PHE A 46 -5.31 0.45 4.95
N MET A 47 -6.12 1.47 4.66
CA MET A 47 -6.26 2.65 5.53
C MET A 47 -6.83 2.29 6.91
N PHE A 48 -7.74 1.32 6.98
CA PHE A 48 -8.28 0.82 8.25
C PHE A 48 -7.21 0.06 9.05
N TYR A 49 -6.41 -0.77 8.38
CA TYR A 49 -5.28 -1.48 8.99
C TYR A 49 -4.24 -0.52 9.55
N GLU A 50 -3.76 0.43 8.73
CA GLU A 50 -2.79 1.46 9.15
C GLU A 50 -3.32 2.31 10.31
N LYS A 51 -4.62 2.65 10.28
CA LYS A 51 -5.27 3.38 11.37
C LYS A 51 -5.33 2.58 12.68
N ASN A 52 -5.38 1.26 12.61
CA ASN A 52 -5.52 0.40 13.77
C ASN A 52 -4.19 -0.10 14.33
N GLU A 53 -3.17 -0.33 13.49
CA GLU A 53 -1.84 -0.74 13.93
C GLU A 53 -0.92 0.45 14.26
N ASP A 54 -0.91 1.49 13.42
CA ASP A 54 0.24 2.40 13.31
C ASP A 54 -0.10 3.89 13.42
N LEU A 55 -1.32 4.26 13.82
CA LEU A 55 -1.71 5.67 14.01
C LEU A 55 -1.11 6.32 15.27
N HIS A 56 0.03 5.83 15.76
CA HIS A 56 0.91 6.63 16.59
C HIS A 56 1.87 7.40 15.68
N THR A 57 1.84 8.73 15.75
CA THR A 57 2.80 9.62 15.08
C THR A 57 4.28 9.31 15.38
N LYS A 58 4.55 8.51 16.43
CA LYS A 58 5.87 7.97 16.75
C LYS A 58 6.34 6.88 15.79
N ASP A 59 5.41 6.13 15.20
CA ASP A 59 5.72 4.94 14.42
C ASP A 59 5.88 5.29 12.93
N GLN A 60 5.67 6.54 12.51
CA GLN A 60 5.93 7.00 11.14
C GLN A 60 5.13 6.26 10.04
N ALA A 61 3.84 6.01 10.26
CA ALA A 61 2.89 5.39 9.29
C ALA A 61 2.88 6.03 7.89
N TRP A 62 3.30 7.29 7.77
CA TRP A 62 3.44 7.95 6.47
C TRP A 62 4.41 7.20 5.52
N LYS A 63 5.36 6.43 6.05
CA LYS A 63 6.31 5.61 5.28
C LYS A 63 5.63 4.45 4.56
N ASP A 64 4.64 3.83 5.23
CA ASP A 64 3.84 2.74 4.67
C ASP A 64 2.87 3.28 3.63
N THR A 65 2.22 4.40 3.95
CA THR A 65 1.39 5.14 2.99
C THR A 65 2.20 5.53 1.75
N PHE A 66 3.45 5.95 1.91
CA PHE A 66 4.34 6.27 0.78
C PHE A 66 4.62 5.04 -0.09
N GLY A 67 5.03 3.93 0.52
CA GLY A 67 5.29 2.67 -0.21
C GLY A 67 4.06 2.20 -0.97
N TRP A 68 2.91 2.18 -0.29
CA TRP A 68 1.62 1.86 -0.87
C TRP A 68 1.28 2.78 -2.04
N LEU A 69 1.45 4.09 -1.90
CA LEU A 69 1.13 5.05 -2.96
C LEU A 69 2.01 4.85 -4.20
N VAL A 70 3.32 4.65 -4.01
CA VAL A 70 4.25 4.35 -5.12
C VAL A 70 3.83 3.08 -5.85
N GLY A 71 3.49 2.02 -5.10
CA GLY A 71 2.97 0.78 -5.65
C GLY A 71 1.67 0.97 -6.42
N ALA A 72 0.71 1.72 -5.88
CA ALA A 72 -0.59 1.98 -6.48
C ALA A 72 -0.48 2.78 -7.78
N VAL A 73 0.41 3.78 -7.83
CA VAL A 73 0.70 4.54 -9.06
C VAL A 73 1.34 3.64 -10.11
N ALA A 74 2.36 2.86 -9.75
CA ALA A 74 3.03 1.94 -10.67
C ALA A 74 2.05 0.88 -11.23
N GLY A 75 1.23 0.28 -10.36
CA GLY A 75 0.21 -0.68 -10.77
C GLY A 75 -0.87 -0.06 -11.65
N SER A 76 -1.30 1.18 -11.34
CA SER A 76 -2.26 1.92 -12.18
C SER A 76 -1.73 2.14 -13.59
N PHE A 77 -0.47 2.59 -13.72
CA PHE A 77 0.15 2.77 -15.04
C PHE A 77 0.26 1.46 -15.82
N LEU A 78 0.60 0.35 -15.15
CA LEU A 78 0.63 -0.95 -15.81
C LEU A 78 -0.76 -1.36 -16.30
N VAL A 79 -1.79 -1.27 -15.44
CA VAL A 79 -3.17 -1.62 -15.80
C VAL A 79 -3.68 -0.78 -16.97
N ILE A 80 -3.44 0.54 -16.92
CA ILE A 80 -3.80 1.45 -18.02
C ILE A 80 -3.03 1.07 -19.29
N GLY A 81 -1.72 0.83 -19.19
CA GLY A 81 -0.89 0.43 -20.31
C GLY A 81 -1.38 -0.85 -21.00
N LEU A 82 -1.71 -1.88 -20.20
CA LEU A 82 -2.23 -3.16 -20.71
C LEU A 82 -3.60 -3.00 -21.40
N ARG A 83 -4.47 -2.14 -20.86
CA ARG A 83 -5.77 -1.83 -21.47
C ARG A 83 -5.61 -1.05 -22.78
N LEU A 84 -4.72 -0.05 -22.81
CA LEU A 84 -4.48 0.75 -24.00
C LEU A 84 -3.74 -0.05 -25.10
N SER A 85 -2.95 -1.05 -24.74
CA SER A 85 -2.29 -1.94 -25.71
C SER A 85 -3.19 -3.05 -26.25
N GLY A 86 -4.45 -3.16 -25.77
CA GLY A 86 -5.38 -4.21 -26.18
C GLY A 86 -5.00 -5.62 -25.72
N ILE A 87 -4.13 -5.73 -24.69
CA ILE A 87 -3.78 -7.02 -24.07
C ILE A 87 -4.88 -7.44 -23.08
N LEU A 88 -5.53 -6.45 -22.45
CA LEU A 88 -6.66 -6.60 -21.51
C LEU A 88 -7.82 -5.69 -21.95
#